data_AF-A0A958JCZ8-F1
#
_entry.id   AF-A0A958JCZ8-F1
#
_cell.length_a   1.000
_cell.length_b   1.000
_cell.length_c   1.000
_cell.angle_alpha   90.00
_cell.angle_beta   90.00
_cell.angle_gamma   90.00
#
_symmetry.space_group_name_H-M   'P 1'
#
loop_
_entity.id
_entity.type
_entity.pdbx_description
1 polymer ?
#
loop_
_entity_poly.entity_id
_entity_poly.type
_entity_poly.pdbx_seq_one_letter_code
_entity_poly.pdbx_strand_id
1 'polypeptide(L)'
;MRSLLSGGLIAVLSLFVSLVILEYCLPHFDVNSGLPPNGQVAGKRYTWGHEVRKNSFGARGPEPAIPKPPNVYRVLIIGDSLTWGAGVSEEERYSNVAEHLLKDLDFSKHIEIVNIAQQGNPLIAYRDQLLKLGEQLEPNLVVIGFCLNDPQPAPQDYSSERASYIKRQKALLLKAISIQRYFPHIGQLLRRTIIQWGEWRGVYPAWPDALERVYDPKSSEWQRFEVALKEIVTWSTLHGLPQPIFAVLNQGSSTVNPTWYSKPDPLLLRFQRWWAQALAAAQSSGF
;
A
#
# COMPACT_ATOMS: atom_id res chain seq x y z
N MET A 1 -49.47 18.56 24.43
CA MET A 1 -48.95 17.48 23.52
C MET A 1 -48.65 17.96 22.11
N ARG A 2 -49.51 18.75 21.43
CA ARG A 2 -49.25 19.21 20.04
C ARG A 2 -48.00 20.12 19.87
N SER A 3 -47.68 20.98 20.84
CA SER A 3 -46.53 21.90 20.78
C SER A 3 -45.16 21.22 20.96
N LEU A 4 -45.10 20.15 21.78
CA LEU A 4 -43.90 19.35 21.98
C LEU A 4 -43.58 18.49 20.74
N LEU A 5 -44.62 17.95 20.09
CA LEU A 5 -44.49 17.22 18.84
C LEU A 5 -44.04 18.12 17.67
N SER A 6 -44.55 19.36 17.59
CA SER A 6 -44.09 20.33 16.58
C SER A 6 -42.66 20.81 16.82
N GLY A 7 -42.27 21.03 18.08
CA GLY A 7 -40.89 21.41 18.42
C GLY A 7 -39.88 20.29 18.10
N GLY A 8 -40.23 19.04 18.40
CA GLY A 8 -39.40 17.88 18.04
C GLY A 8 -39.24 17.71 16.53
N LEU A 9 -40.32 17.88 15.76
CA LEU A 9 -40.28 17.80 14.30
C LEU A 9 -39.39 18.90 13.69
N ILE A 10 -39.50 20.13 14.18
CA ILE A 10 -38.66 21.25 13.73
C ILE A 10 -37.19 20.98 14.05
N ALA A 11 -36.87 20.46 15.25
CA ALA A 11 -35.49 20.13 15.61
C ALA A 11 -34.88 19.05 14.69
N VAL A 12 -35.64 17.99 14.38
CA VAL A 12 -35.21 16.92 13.47
C VAL A 12 -35.00 17.46 12.05
N LEU A 13 -35.93 18.29 11.56
CA LEU A 13 -35.83 18.89 10.23
C LEU A 13 -34.60 19.82 10.14
N SER A 14 -34.37 20.67 11.15
CA SER A 14 -33.23 21.56 11.20
C SER A 14 -31.90 20.80 11.22
N LEU A 15 -31.82 19.69 11.98
CA LEU A 15 -30.63 18.84 11.99
C LEU A 15 -30.40 18.21 10.61
N PHE A 16 -31.46 17.70 9.97
CA PHE A 16 -31.37 17.10 8.64
C PHE A 16 -30.89 18.11 7.59
N VAL A 17 -31.50 19.30 7.57
CA VAL A 17 -31.09 20.39 6.66
C VAL A 17 -29.63 20.77 6.90
N SER A 18 -29.20 20.85 8.17
CA SER A 18 -27.81 21.15 8.51
C SER A 18 -26.84 20.09 7.99
N LEU A 19 -27.19 18.80 8.09
CA LEU A 19 -26.39 17.70 7.53
C LEU A 19 -26.32 17.76 6.00
N VAL A 20 -27.41 18.09 5.33
CA VAL A 20 -27.44 18.25 3.86
C VAL A 20 -26.55 19.42 3.43
N ILE A 21 -26.66 20.57 4.11
CA ILE A 21 -25.80 21.73 3.85
C ILE A 21 -24.33 21.37 4.07
N LEU A 22 -24.02 20.71 5.19
CA LEU A 22 -22.65 20.30 5.51
C LEU A 22 -22.09 19.34 4.45
N GLU A 23 -22.85 18.33 4.04
CA GLU A 23 -22.43 17.38 3.00
C GLU A 23 -22.16 18.07 1.67
N TYR A 24 -22.97 19.06 1.29
CA TYR A 24 -22.76 19.85 0.09
C TYR A 24 -21.53 20.76 0.20
N CYS A 25 -21.30 21.37 1.36
CA CYS A 25 -20.19 22.29 1.58
C CYS A 25 -18.84 21.57 1.73
N LEU A 26 -18.80 20.40 2.37
CA LEU A 26 -17.55 19.69 2.69
C LEU A 26 -16.62 19.52 1.47
N PRO A 27 -17.08 19.08 0.28
CA PRO A 27 -16.22 19.00 -0.90
C PRO A 27 -15.63 20.35 -1.33
N HIS A 28 -16.39 21.44 -1.20
CA HIS A 28 -15.96 22.78 -1.62
C HIS A 28 -14.88 23.37 -0.69
N PHE A 29 -14.86 22.91 0.57
CA PHE A 29 -13.83 23.27 1.54
C PHE A 29 -12.81 22.14 1.78
N ASP A 30 -12.94 21.02 1.07
CA ASP A 30 -11.95 19.96 1.15
C ASP A 30 -10.70 20.46 0.45
N VAL A 31 -9.63 20.61 1.24
CA VAL A 31 -8.29 20.96 0.73
C VAL A 31 -7.80 19.95 -0.31
N ASN A 32 -8.40 18.77 -0.36
CA ASN A 32 -8.10 17.72 -1.34
C ASN A 32 -8.95 17.79 -2.62
N SER A 33 -9.94 18.69 -2.71
CA SER A 33 -10.87 18.78 -3.85
C SER A 33 -10.19 19.13 -5.19
N GLY A 34 -9.05 19.81 -5.13
CA GLY A 34 -8.21 20.09 -6.29
C GLY A 34 -7.18 18.98 -6.61
N LEU A 35 -7.12 17.90 -5.82
CA LEU A 35 -6.17 16.83 -6.06
C LEU A 35 -6.61 15.99 -7.26
N PRO A 36 -5.66 15.47 -8.05
CA PRO A 36 -5.98 14.58 -9.15
C PRO A 36 -6.78 13.34 -8.70
N PRO A 37 -7.65 12.79 -9.57
CA PRO A 37 -8.45 11.60 -9.27
C PRO A 37 -7.64 10.44 -8.67
N ASN A 38 -8.09 9.89 -7.55
CA ASN A 38 -7.46 8.73 -6.91
C ASN A 38 -8.53 7.75 -6.43
N GLY A 39 -8.54 6.52 -6.97
CA GLY A 39 -9.60 5.53 -6.75
C GLY A 39 -10.51 5.33 -7.96
N GLN A 40 -11.75 4.90 -7.73
CA GLN A 40 -12.72 4.61 -8.79
C GLN A 40 -13.47 5.88 -9.21
N VAL A 41 -13.40 6.22 -10.49
CA VAL A 41 -14.09 7.36 -11.11
C VAL A 41 -14.71 6.90 -12.43
N ALA A 42 -16.04 6.99 -12.54
CA ALA A 42 -16.80 6.62 -13.75
C ALA A 42 -16.45 5.23 -14.32
N GLY A 43 -16.28 4.23 -13.44
CA GLY A 43 -15.96 2.84 -13.84
C GLY A 43 -14.48 2.57 -14.15
N LYS A 44 -13.62 3.60 -14.08
CA LYS A 44 -12.18 3.49 -14.24
C LYS A 44 -11.46 3.71 -12.92
N ARG A 45 -10.33 3.03 -12.72
CA ARG A 45 -9.47 3.24 -11.55
C ARG A 45 -8.36 4.22 -11.90
N TYR A 46 -8.07 5.15 -11.00
CA TYR A 46 -6.98 6.12 -11.11
C TYR A 46 -6.06 6.04 -9.88
N THR A 47 -4.80 6.42 -10.07
CA THR A 47 -3.87 6.78 -9.00
C THR A 47 -3.34 8.18 -9.26
N TRP A 48 -3.78 9.13 -8.45
CA TRP A 48 -3.38 10.55 -8.53
C TRP A 48 -3.37 11.12 -9.96
N GLY A 49 -4.47 10.92 -10.70
CA GLY A 49 -4.66 11.44 -12.05
C GLY A 49 -4.26 10.48 -13.16
N HIS A 50 -3.53 9.41 -12.84
CA HIS A 50 -3.12 8.42 -13.83
C HIS A 50 -4.09 7.25 -13.87
N GLU A 51 -4.66 6.97 -15.04
CA GLU A 51 -5.53 5.80 -15.26
C GLU A 51 -4.73 4.51 -14.99
N VAL A 52 -5.34 3.58 -14.25
CA VAL A 52 -4.77 2.28 -13.92
C VAL A 52 -5.37 1.24 -14.84
N ARG A 53 -4.56 0.70 -15.75
CA ARG A 53 -4.94 -0.45 -16.58
C ARG A 53 -4.40 -1.71 -15.94
N LYS A 54 -5.26 -2.72 -15.82
CA LYS A 54 -4.87 -4.04 -15.30
C LYS A 54 -4.85 -5.05 -16.44
N ASN A 55 -3.82 -5.89 -16.45
CA ASN A 55 -3.76 -7.07 -17.30
C ASN A 55 -4.51 -8.25 -16.66
N SER A 56 -4.56 -9.38 -17.36
CA SER A 56 -5.24 -10.62 -16.98
C SER A 56 -4.69 -11.25 -15.69
N PHE A 57 -3.44 -10.92 -15.33
CA PHE A 57 -2.81 -11.29 -14.07
C PHE A 57 -3.19 -10.37 -12.90
N GLY A 58 -4.00 -9.34 -13.16
CA GLY A 58 -4.40 -8.33 -12.18
C GLY A 58 -3.32 -7.29 -11.87
N ALA A 59 -2.19 -7.36 -12.56
CA ALA A 59 -1.05 -6.44 -12.45
C ALA A 59 -1.27 -5.17 -13.27
N ARG A 60 -0.60 -4.08 -12.90
CA ARG A 60 -0.68 -2.80 -13.62
C ARG A 60 0.31 -2.78 -14.78
N GLY A 61 -0.19 -2.60 -16.00
CA GLY A 61 0.62 -2.58 -17.23
C GLY A 61 0.10 -3.51 -18.33
N PRO A 62 0.92 -3.77 -19.36
CA PRO A 62 0.52 -4.59 -20.51
C PRO A 62 0.40 -6.08 -20.17
N GLU A 63 -0.22 -6.84 -21.07
CA GLU A 63 -0.23 -8.30 -21.02
C GLU A 63 1.16 -8.86 -21.37
N PRO A 64 1.79 -9.64 -20.47
CA PRO A 64 2.99 -10.37 -20.85
C PRO A 64 2.65 -11.47 -21.86
N ALA A 65 3.54 -11.74 -22.81
CA ALA A 65 3.38 -12.85 -23.73
C ALA A 65 3.54 -14.20 -23.01
N ILE A 66 2.59 -15.12 -23.23
CA ILE A 66 2.55 -16.47 -22.66
C ILE A 66 2.27 -17.46 -23.82
N PRO A 67 3.13 -18.48 -24.05
CA PRO A 67 4.38 -18.76 -23.33
C PRO A 67 5.44 -17.66 -23.53
N LYS A 68 6.44 -17.62 -22.64
CA LYS A 68 7.51 -16.62 -22.74
C LYS A 68 8.29 -16.79 -24.05
N PRO A 69 8.52 -15.72 -24.84
CA PRO A 69 9.30 -15.84 -26.08
C PRO A 69 10.75 -16.26 -25.82
N PRO A 70 11.40 -17.01 -26.73
CA PRO A 70 12.73 -17.61 -26.50
C PRO A 70 13.86 -16.58 -26.32
N ASN A 71 13.74 -15.39 -26.92
CA ASN A 71 14.76 -14.32 -26.84
C ASN A 71 14.49 -13.30 -25.70
N VAL A 72 13.64 -13.65 -24.74
CA VAL A 72 13.28 -12.77 -23.62
C VAL A 72 13.93 -13.24 -22.33
N TYR A 73 14.61 -12.32 -21.67
CA TYR A 73 15.02 -12.44 -20.27
C TYR A 73 14.01 -11.67 -19.41
N ARG A 74 13.14 -12.41 -18.71
CA ARG A 74 12.03 -11.82 -17.96
C ARG A 74 12.41 -11.59 -16.51
N VAL A 75 12.31 -10.35 -16.04
CA VAL A 75 12.45 -9.98 -14.63
C VAL A 75 11.06 -9.82 -14.04
N LEU A 76 10.74 -10.58 -12.99
CA LEU A 76 9.51 -10.41 -12.24
C LEU A 76 9.77 -9.50 -11.04
N ILE A 77 9.15 -8.33 -11.02
CA ILE A 77 9.24 -7.38 -9.90
C ILE A 77 7.96 -7.45 -9.07
N ILE A 78 8.12 -7.65 -7.75
CA ILE A 78 7.03 -7.80 -6.79
C ILE A 78 7.25 -6.81 -5.64
N GLY A 79 6.18 -6.23 -5.10
CA GLY A 79 6.26 -5.29 -3.98
C GLY A 79 4.91 -4.66 -3.64
N ASP A 80 4.96 -3.58 -2.85
CA ASP A 80 3.78 -2.86 -2.36
C ASP A 80 3.37 -1.69 -3.28
N SER A 81 2.79 -0.65 -2.68
CA SER A 81 2.46 0.63 -3.26
C SER A 81 3.61 1.35 -4.00
N LEU A 82 4.86 1.26 -3.51
CA LEU A 82 6.00 1.93 -4.14
C LEU A 82 6.36 1.25 -5.44
N THR A 83 6.48 -0.08 -5.41
CA THR A 83 6.70 -0.91 -6.61
C THR A 83 5.53 -0.84 -7.58
N TRP A 84 4.30 -0.82 -7.09
CA TRP A 84 3.10 -0.70 -7.92
C TRP A 84 3.04 0.64 -8.66
N GLY A 85 3.72 1.67 -8.17
CA GLY A 85 3.78 3.00 -8.76
C GLY A 85 2.61 3.89 -8.33
N ALA A 86 2.28 3.89 -7.04
CA ALA A 86 1.23 4.77 -6.52
C ALA A 86 1.62 6.23 -6.74
N GLY A 87 0.77 6.98 -7.45
CA GLY A 87 0.98 8.40 -7.71
C GLY A 87 1.77 8.77 -8.96
N VAL A 88 2.17 7.79 -9.76
CA VAL A 88 2.90 8.03 -11.02
C VAL A 88 2.22 7.31 -12.19
N SER A 89 2.50 7.77 -13.41
CA SER A 89 2.13 7.07 -14.64
C SER A 89 2.81 5.70 -14.75
N GLU A 90 2.41 4.86 -15.72
CA GLU A 90 3.04 3.55 -15.87
C GLU A 90 4.51 3.69 -16.30
N GLU A 91 4.79 4.69 -17.14
CA GLU A 91 6.08 5.01 -17.74
C GLU A 91 7.09 5.53 -16.71
N GLU A 92 6.61 6.24 -15.68
CA GLU A 92 7.44 6.80 -14.60
C GLU A 92 7.71 5.82 -13.46
N ARG A 93 7.09 4.62 -13.45
CA ARG A 93 7.41 3.59 -12.47
C ARG A 93 8.86 3.17 -12.64
N TYR A 94 9.59 3.01 -11.54
CA TYR A 94 10.98 2.59 -11.62
C TYR A 94 11.17 1.28 -12.39
N SER A 95 10.17 0.38 -12.38
CA SER A 95 10.20 -0.86 -13.18
C SER A 95 10.21 -0.58 -14.69
N ASN A 96 9.42 0.39 -15.15
CA ASN A 96 9.32 0.75 -16.56
C ASN A 96 10.50 1.63 -17.00
N VAL A 97 10.94 2.54 -16.14
CA VAL A 97 12.18 3.29 -16.35
C VAL A 97 13.38 2.34 -16.44
N ALA A 98 13.48 1.34 -15.54
CA ALA A 98 14.54 0.34 -15.59
C ALA A 98 14.49 -0.50 -16.88
N GLU A 99 13.31 -0.97 -17.30
CA GLU A 99 13.16 -1.71 -18.57
C GLU A 99 13.62 -0.86 -19.75
N HIS A 100 13.23 0.41 -19.79
CA HIS A 100 13.64 1.35 -20.85
C HIS A 100 15.16 1.56 -20.86
N LEU A 101 15.77 1.83 -19.71
CA LEU A 101 17.22 2.02 -19.60
C LEU A 101 18.00 0.75 -19.96
N LEU A 102 17.49 -0.43 -19.63
CA LEU A 102 18.12 -1.71 -19.96
C LEU A 102 17.98 -2.06 -21.44
N LYS A 103 16.95 -1.55 -22.14
CA LYS A 103 16.79 -1.72 -23.58
C LYS A 103 17.89 -1.04 -24.38
N ASP A 104 18.44 0.05 -23.86
CA ASP A 104 19.51 0.82 -24.52
C ASP A 104 20.91 0.21 -24.30
N LEU A 105 21.01 -0.82 -23.45
CA LEU A 105 22.24 -1.57 -23.25
C LEU A 105 22.32 -2.75 -24.23
N ASP A 106 23.54 -3.05 -24.70
CA ASP A 106 23.80 -4.14 -25.63
C ASP A 106 23.78 -5.50 -24.92
N PHE A 107 22.57 -6.04 -24.73
CA PHE A 107 22.35 -7.38 -24.23
C PHE A 107 22.05 -8.35 -25.38
N SER A 108 22.52 -9.60 -25.25
CA SER A 108 22.18 -10.68 -26.18
C SER A 108 20.70 -11.10 -26.15
N LYS A 109 19.93 -10.61 -25.17
CA LYS A 109 18.50 -10.91 -24.99
C LYS A 109 17.71 -9.63 -24.76
N HIS A 110 16.42 -9.68 -25.11
CA HIS A 110 15.48 -8.62 -24.76
C HIS A 110 15.10 -8.71 -23.27
N ILE A 111 15.37 -7.67 -22.50
CA ILE A 111 14.93 -7.58 -21.10
C ILE A 111 13.46 -7.14 -21.08
N GLU A 112 12.62 -7.95 -20.43
CA GLU A 112 11.21 -7.62 -20.15
C GLU A 112 11.02 -7.61 -18.63
N ILE A 113 10.42 -6.55 -18.10
CA ILE A 113 10.14 -6.38 -16.69
C ILE A 113 8.63 -6.47 -16.46
N VAL A 114 8.20 -7.59 -15.88
CA VAL A 114 6.81 -7.80 -15.48
C VAL A 114 6.64 -7.38 -14.02
N ASN A 115 5.98 -6.25 -13.80
CA ASN A 115 5.70 -5.75 -12.46
C ASN A 115 4.33 -6.23 -11.97
N ILE A 116 4.32 -7.16 -11.01
CA ILE A 116 3.09 -7.74 -10.44
C ILE A 116 2.75 -7.22 -9.04
N ALA A 117 3.39 -6.14 -8.60
CA ALA A 117 3.14 -5.52 -7.31
C ALA A 117 1.66 -5.15 -7.11
N GLN A 118 1.24 -5.05 -5.84
CA GLN A 118 -0.09 -4.56 -5.49
C GLN A 118 0.00 -3.63 -4.29
N GLN A 119 -0.79 -2.56 -4.35
CA GLN A 119 -0.83 -1.55 -3.31
C GLN A 119 -1.24 -2.14 -1.95
N GLY A 120 -0.40 -1.92 -0.93
CA GLY A 120 -0.67 -2.33 0.45
C GLY A 120 -0.44 -3.81 0.74
N ASN A 121 0.12 -4.59 -0.18
CA ASN A 121 0.48 -5.97 0.11
C ASN A 121 1.67 -6.03 1.09
N PRO A 122 1.65 -6.93 2.10
CA PRO A 122 2.84 -7.28 2.86
C PRO A 122 3.70 -8.32 2.13
N LEU A 123 4.93 -8.57 2.61
CA LEU A 123 5.87 -9.52 1.98
C LEU A 123 5.28 -10.92 1.81
N ILE A 124 4.48 -11.38 2.77
CA ILE A 124 3.81 -12.69 2.70
C ILE A 124 2.92 -12.78 1.44
N ALA A 125 2.25 -11.69 1.07
CA ALA A 125 1.46 -11.65 -0.15
C ALA A 125 2.32 -11.61 -1.42
N TYR A 126 3.56 -11.08 -1.36
CA TYR A 126 4.50 -11.16 -2.49
C TYR A 126 4.92 -12.60 -2.73
N ARG A 127 5.23 -13.33 -1.65
CA ARG A 127 5.51 -14.77 -1.67
C ARG A 127 4.33 -15.52 -2.30
N ASP A 128 3.10 -15.26 -1.83
CA ASP A 128 1.90 -15.92 -2.37
C ASP A 128 1.69 -15.61 -3.87
N GLN A 129 1.96 -14.39 -4.31
CA GLN A 129 1.91 -14.00 -5.72
C GLN A 129 2.95 -14.73 -6.56
N LEU A 130 4.19 -14.85 -6.08
CA LEU A 130 5.26 -15.58 -6.75
C LEU A 130 4.89 -17.06 -6.89
N LEU A 131 4.44 -17.71 -5.80
CA LEU A 131 4.05 -19.12 -5.84
C LEU A 131 2.86 -19.37 -6.78
N LYS A 132 1.95 -18.41 -6.89
CA LYS A 132 0.75 -18.55 -7.72
C LYS A 132 1.01 -18.29 -9.20
N LEU A 133 1.83 -17.29 -9.53
CA LEU A 133 1.96 -16.77 -10.90
C LEU A 133 3.34 -17.06 -11.52
N GLY A 134 4.34 -17.41 -10.72
CA GLY A 134 5.73 -17.54 -11.16
C GLY A 134 5.91 -18.59 -12.25
N GLU A 135 5.28 -19.76 -12.13
CA GLU A 135 5.37 -20.80 -13.16
C GLU A 135 4.80 -20.34 -14.50
N GLN A 136 3.63 -19.71 -14.49
CA GLN A 136 2.98 -19.24 -15.71
C GLN A 136 3.75 -18.08 -16.36
N LEU A 137 4.36 -17.21 -15.54
CA LEU A 137 5.12 -16.06 -16.02
C LEU A 137 6.55 -16.42 -16.44
N GLU A 138 7.08 -17.60 -16.09
CA GLU A 138 8.41 -18.09 -16.50
C GLU A 138 9.55 -17.04 -16.29
N PRO A 139 9.73 -16.45 -15.09
CA PRO A 139 10.77 -15.45 -14.88
C PRO A 139 12.18 -16.05 -15.01
N ASN A 140 13.13 -15.20 -15.36
CA ASN A 140 14.56 -15.49 -15.30
C ASN A 140 15.25 -14.85 -14.07
N LEU A 141 14.60 -13.87 -13.44
CA LEU A 141 15.03 -13.21 -12.22
C LEU A 141 13.81 -12.72 -11.44
N VAL A 142 13.88 -12.78 -10.11
CA VAL A 142 12.87 -12.19 -9.21
C VAL A 142 13.50 -11.02 -8.47
N VAL A 143 12.79 -9.91 -8.39
CA VAL A 143 13.18 -8.72 -7.62
C VAL A 143 12.05 -8.37 -6.65
N ILE A 144 12.41 -8.22 -5.38
CA ILE A 144 11.50 -7.76 -4.33
C ILE A 144 11.79 -6.29 -4.05
N GLY A 145 10.83 -5.42 -4.35
CA GLY A 145 10.82 -4.03 -3.92
C GLY A 145 10.27 -3.94 -2.51
N PHE A 146 11.15 -3.83 -1.53
CA PHE A 146 10.81 -3.82 -0.11
C PHE A 146 10.42 -2.42 0.36
N CYS A 147 9.25 -2.33 0.99
CA CYS A 147 8.80 -1.16 1.72
C CYS A 147 8.78 -1.45 3.22
N LEU A 148 8.95 -0.41 4.04
CA LEU A 148 9.09 -0.59 5.49
C LEU A 148 7.85 -1.21 6.17
N ASN A 149 6.67 -1.18 5.54
CA ASN A 149 5.46 -1.79 6.08
C ASN A 149 5.32 -3.28 5.75
N ASP A 150 6.24 -3.87 4.99
CA ASP A 150 6.09 -5.23 4.46
C ASP A 150 6.12 -6.35 5.51
N PRO A 151 6.79 -6.21 6.67
CA PRO A 151 6.71 -7.22 7.71
C PRO A 151 5.35 -7.23 8.46
N GLN A 152 4.46 -6.26 8.21
CA GLN A 152 3.14 -6.24 8.83
C GLN A 152 2.26 -7.42 8.35
N PRO A 153 1.31 -7.89 9.17
CA PRO A 153 0.41 -8.98 8.77
C PRO A 153 -0.74 -8.50 7.86
N ALA A 154 -0.86 -7.20 7.63
CA ALA A 154 -1.95 -6.57 6.92
C ALA A 154 -1.49 -5.23 6.28
N PRO A 155 -2.32 -4.61 5.43
CA PRO A 155 -1.93 -3.44 4.65
C PRO A 155 -1.53 -2.18 5.43
N GLN A 156 -0.91 -1.26 4.69
CA GLN A 156 -0.08 -0.10 5.07
C GLN A 156 -0.32 0.54 6.46
N ASP A 157 -1.56 0.87 6.84
CA ASP A 157 -1.87 1.62 8.07
C ASP A 157 -2.33 0.73 9.27
N TYR A 158 -1.98 -0.55 9.23
CA TYR A 158 -2.38 -1.53 10.22
C TYR A 158 -1.73 -1.33 11.60
N SER A 159 -2.51 -1.55 12.65
CA SER A 159 -2.02 -1.97 13.96
C SER A 159 -3.04 -2.91 14.59
N SER A 160 -2.58 -3.91 15.33
CA SER A 160 -3.46 -4.89 15.97
C SER A 160 -4.38 -4.21 17.00
N GLU A 161 -3.91 -3.16 17.65
CA GLU A 161 -4.66 -2.36 18.61
C GLU A 161 -5.74 -1.52 17.92
N ARG A 162 -5.42 -0.86 16.80
CA ARG A 162 -6.40 -0.10 16.01
C ARG A 162 -7.44 -1.04 15.41
N ALA A 163 -7.02 -2.18 14.87
CA ALA A 163 -7.94 -3.19 14.37
C ALA A 163 -8.88 -3.72 15.48
N SER A 164 -8.32 -4.00 16.66
CA SER A 164 -9.09 -4.44 17.84
C SER A 164 -10.03 -3.34 18.35
N TYR A 165 -9.61 -2.08 18.33
CA TYR A 165 -10.45 -0.94 18.69
C TYR A 165 -11.60 -0.76 17.70
N ILE A 166 -11.34 -0.77 16.39
CA ILE A 166 -12.36 -0.72 15.34
C ILE A 166 -13.35 -1.88 15.52
N LYS A 167 -12.86 -3.10 15.83
CA LYS A 167 -13.69 -4.28 16.10
C LYS A 167 -14.57 -4.10 17.35
N ARG A 168 -14.06 -3.46 18.42
CA ARG A 168 -14.82 -3.18 19.65
C ARG A 168 -15.82 -2.03 19.49
N GLN A 169 -15.49 -1.01 18.71
CA GLN A 169 -16.35 0.15 18.41
C GLN A 169 -17.29 -0.08 17.22
N LYS A 170 -17.52 -1.35 16.83
CA LYS A 170 -18.33 -1.74 15.67
C LYS A 170 -19.67 -1.01 15.61
N ALA A 171 -20.36 -0.77 16.72
CA ALA A 171 -21.65 -0.07 16.71
C ALA A 171 -21.55 1.41 16.25
N LEU A 172 -20.51 2.13 16.66
CA LEU A 172 -20.28 3.53 16.26
C LEU A 172 -19.78 3.63 14.82
N LEU A 173 -18.89 2.72 14.42
CA LEU A 173 -18.40 2.62 13.03
C LEU A 173 -19.49 2.16 12.07
N LEU A 174 -20.35 1.20 12.44
CA LEU A 174 -21.49 0.77 11.61
C LEU A 174 -22.49 1.91 11.42
N LYS A 175 -22.70 2.77 12.43
CA LYS A 175 -23.51 3.99 12.30
C LYS A 175 -22.86 5.01 11.36
N ALA A 176 -21.54 5.21 11.46
CA ALA A 176 -20.81 6.09 10.53
C ALA A 176 -20.85 5.54 9.09
N ILE A 177 -20.71 4.22 8.90
CA ILE A 177 -20.82 3.54 7.60
C ILE A 177 -22.26 3.63 7.05
N SER A 178 -23.29 3.53 7.89
CA SER A 178 -24.68 3.72 7.45
C SER A 178 -24.97 5.15 7.03
N ILE A 179 -24.36 6.13 7.70
CA ILE A 179 -24.43 7.56 7.31
C ILE A 179 -23.68 7.77 5.99
N GLN A 180 -22.50 7.15 5.81
CA GLN A 180 -21.68 7.28 4.60
C GLN A 180 -22.43 6.89 3.31
N ARG A 181 -23.43 6.00 3.39
CA ARG A 181 -24.30 5.67 2.26
C ARG A 181 -25.11 6.86 1.74
N TYR A 182 -25.52 7.75 2.62
CA TYR A 182 -26.36 8.91 2.31
C TYR A 182 -25.56 10.22 2.29
N PHE A 183 -24.51 10.31 3.09
CA PHE A 183 -23.64 11.46 3.31
C PHE A 183 -22.17 11.00 3.27
N PRO A 184 -21.60 10.72 2.08
CA PRO A 184 -20.28 10.12 1.94
C PRO A 184 -19.15 10.98 2.57
N HIS A 185 -19.18 12.30 2.41
CA HIS A 185 -18.13 13.18 2.92
C HIS A 185 -18.19 13.31 4.45
N ILE A 186 -19.39 13.47 5.01
CA ILE A 186 -19.58 13.45 6.47
C ILE A 186 -19.15 12.09 7.04
N GLY A 187 -19.55 10.98 6.41
CA GLY A 187 -19.16 9.64 6.85
C GLY A 187 -17.64 9.45 6.86
N GLN A 188 -16.94 9.92 5.82
CA GLN A 188 -15.49 9.89 5.73
C GLN A 188 -14.82 10.77 6.80
N LEU A 189 -15.33 11.98 7.00
CA LEU A 189 -14.84 12.89 8.04
C LEU A 189 -14.98 12.26 9.43
N LEU A 190 -16.17 11.77 9.79
CA LEU A 190 -16.43 11.11 11.07
C LEU A 190 -15.49 9.92 11.30
N ARG A 191 -15.30 9.08 10.27
CA ARG A 191 -14.38 7.94 10.35
C ARG A 191 -12.95 8.41 10.63
N ARG A 192 -12.46 9.43 9.91
CA ARG A 192 -11.12 10.00 10.12
C ARG A 192 -10.98 10.59 11.52
N THR A 193 -11.97 11.37 11.97
CA THR A 193 -11.98 11.99 13.29
C THR A 193 -11.96 10.96 14.41
N ILE A 194 -12.80 9.92 14.35
CA ILE A 194 -12.81 8.85 15.36
C ILE A 194 -11.43 8.18 15.45
N ILE A 195 -10.82 7.92 14.30
CA ILE A 195 -9.51 7.26 14.24
C ILE A 195 -8.41 8.18 14.80
N GLN A 196 -8.33 9.43 14.34
CA GLN A 196 -7.30 10.35 14.80
C GLN A 196 -7.47 10.70 16.28
N TRP A 197 -8.71 10.80 16.76
CA TRP A 197 -8.98 11.04 18.17
C TRP A 197 -8.54 9.86 19.04
N GLY A 198 -8.76 8.61 18.59
CA GLY A 198 -8.27 7.42 19.29
C GLY A 198 -6.75 7.39 19.43
N GLU A 199 -6.03 7.75 18.37
CA GLU A 199 -4.56 7.88 18.38
C GLU A 199 -4.10 9.00 19.30
N TRP A 200 -4.70 10.19 19.17
CA TRP A 200 -4.37 11.37 19.99
C TRP A 200 -4.61 11.14 21.50
N ARG A 201 -5.62 10.36 21.84
CA ARG A 201 -5.94 9.98 23.23
C ARG A 201 -5.12 8.79 23.73
N GLY A 202 -4.25 8.21 22.91
CA GLY A 202 -3.41 7.06 23.27
C GLY A 202 -4.19 5.76 23.43
N VAL A 203 -5.38 5.64 22.82
CA VAL A 203 -6.17 4.40 22.85
C VAL A 203 -5.46 3.27 22.08
N TYR A 204 -4.71 3.65 21.05
CA TYR A 204 -3.75 2.81 20.34
C TYR A 204 -2.57 3.69 19.91
N PRO A 205 -1.39 3.08 19.70
CA PRO A 205 -0.19 3.83 19.36
C PRO A 205 -0.28 4.44 17.96
N ALA A 206 0.53 5.49 17.74
CA ALA A 206 0.81 6.00 16.40
C ALA A 206 1.42 4.91 15.54
N TRP A 207 1.23 5.01 14.23
CA TRP A 207 1.67 3.97 13.29
C TRP A 207 3.18 3.64 13.38
N PRO A 208 4.12 4.61 13.48
CA PRO A 208 5.54 4.28 13.62
C PRO A 208 5.87 3.48 14.89
N ASP A 209 5.10 3.66 15.97
CA ASP A 209 5.30 2.92 17.22
C ASP A 209 4.67 1.52 17.16
N ALA A 210 3.57 1.37 16.41
CA ALA A 210 3.02 0.06 16.08
C ALA A 210 3.97 -0.74 15.19
N LEU A 211 4.55 -0.09 14.20
CA LEU A 211 5.48 -0.71 13.26
C LEU A 211 6.79 -1.12 13.95
N GLU A 212 7.30 -0.36 14.92
CA GLU A 212 8.50 -0.75 15.69
C GLU A 212 8.35 -2.15 16.31
N ARG A 213 7.16 -2.51 16.81
CA ARG A 213 6.91 -3.85 17.40
C ARG A 213 6.95 -4.97 16.38
N VAL A 214 6.58 -4.68 15.13
CA VAL A 214 6.62 -5.61 14.02
C VAL A 214 8.07 -5.94 13.62
N TYR A 215 9.00 -5.03 13.88
CA TYR A 215 10.44 -5.26 13.70
C TYR A 215 11.12 -5.94 14.90
N ASP A 216 10.41 -6.25 15.98
CA ASP A 216 11.00 -7.09 17.04
C ASP A 216 11.29 -8.50 16.47
N PRO A 217 12.53 -9.01 16.49
CA PRO A 217 12.85 -10.35 16.00
C PRO A 217 12.07 -11.49 16.68
N LYS A 218 11.53 -11.24 17.87
CA LYS A 218 10.68 -12.19 18.61
C LYS A 218 9.21 -12.10 18.23
N SER A 219 8.81 -11.08 17.46
CA SER A 219 7.42 -10.94 17.01
C SER A 219 7.06 -12.02 15.99
N SER A 220 5.78 -12.41 15.99
CA SER A 220 5.26 -13.39 15.04
C SER A 220 5.30 -12.86 13.60
N GLU A 221 5.18 -11.55 13.46
CA GLU A 221 5.21 -10.78 12.24
C GLU A 221 6.59 -10.86 11.59
N TRP A 222 7.64 -10.55 12.35
CA TRP A 222 9.02 -10.65 11.87
C TRP A 222 9.40 -12.08 11.50
N GLN A 223 9.04 -13.06 12.33
CA GLN A 223 9.32 -14.46 12.04
C GLN A 223 8.64 -14.93 10.74
N ARG A 224 7.38 -14.52 10.50
CA ARG A 224 6.69 -14.81 9.24
C ARG A 224 7.32 -14.09 8.05
N PHE A 225 7.81 -12.87 8.24
CA PHE A 225 8.56 -12.13 7.22
C PHE A 225 9.83 -12.89 6.81
N GLU A 226 10.64 -13.36 7.77
CA GLU A 226 11.84 -14.17 7.49
C GLU A 226 11.53 -15.51 6.82
N VAL A 227 10.45 -16.18 7.22
CA VAL A 227 9.99 -17.40 6.56
C VAL A 227 9.62 -17.13 5.09
N ALA A 228 8.85 -16.07 4.83
CA ALA A 228 8.46 -15.70 3.47
C ALA A 228 9.67 -15.34 2.58
N LEU A 229 10.70 -14.69 3.14
CA LEU A 229 11.97 -14.47 2.44
C LEU A 229 12.62 -15.79 2.00
N LYS A 230 12.76 -16.74 2.94
CA LYS A 230 13.34 -18.07 2.66
C LYS A 230 12.55 -18.85 1.63
N GLU A 231 11.23 -18.74 1.64
CA GLU A 231 10.36 -19.39 0.66
C GLU A 231 10.51 -18.80 -0.74
N ILE A 232 10.69 -17.49 -0.87
CA ILE A 232 10.99 -16.84 -2.16
C ILE A 232 12.33 -17.33 -2.72
N VAL A 233 13.37 -17.41 -1.88
CA VAL A 233 14.70 -17.94 -2.27
C VAL A 233 14.61 -19.43 -2.65
N THR A 234 13.88 -20.22 -1.86
CA THR A 234 13.65 -21.65 -2.10
C THR A 234 12.94 -21.86 -3.43
N TRP A 235 11.86 -21.11 -3.68
CA TRP A 235 11.13 -21.18 -4.94
C TRP A 235 12.05 -20.84 -6.12
N SER A 236 12.82 -19.75 -6.02
CA SER A 236 13.75 -19.33 -7.07
C SER A 236 14.80 -20.41 -7.37
N THR A 237 15.37 -21.01 -6.32
CA THR A 237 16.36 -22.09 -6.43
C THR A 237 15.76 -23.35 -7.07
N LEU A 238 14.56 -23.77 -6.64
CA LEU A 238 13.87 -24.94 -7.21
C LEU A 238 13.54 -24.77 -8.69
N HIS A 239 13.38 -23.53 -9.16
CA HIS A 239 13.14 -23.20 -10.57
C HIS A 239 14.44 -22.87 -11.34
N GLY A 240 15.60 -23.10 -10.74
CA GLY A 240 16.90 -22.87 -11.38
C GLY A 240 17.21 -21.39 -11.66
N LEU A 241 16.58 -20.47 -10.94
CA LEU A 241 16.81 -19.03 -11.05
C LEU A 241 18.04 -18.62 -10.24
N PRO A 242 18.71 -17.51 -10.60
CA PRO A 242 19.71 -16.89 -9.73
C PRO A 242 19.09 -16.44 -8.40
N GLN A 243 19.94 -16.05 -7.45
CA GLN A 243 19.49 -15.46 -6.19
C GLN A 243 18.60 -14.23 -6.48
N PRO A 244 17.42 -14.13 -5.83
CA PRO A 244 16.51 -13.01 -6.04
C PRO A 244 17.12 -11.73 -5.48
N ILE A 245 16.82 -10.58 -6.10
CA ILE A 245 17.32 -9.28 -5.62
C ILE A 245 16.36 -8.70 -4.59
N PHE A 246 16.88 -8.24 -3.45
CA PHE A 246 16.14 -7.48 -2.46
C PHE A 246 16.45 -5.97 -2.56
N ALA A 247 15.53 -5.20 -3.12
CA ALA A 247 15.69 -3.76 -3.33
C ALA A 247 14.93 -2.97 -2.25
N VAL A 248 15.67 -2.33 -1.33
CA VAL A 248 15.08 -1.45 -0.32
C VAL A 248 14.60 -0.15 -0.97
N LEU A 249 13.30 0.11 -0.89
CA LEU A 249 12.68 1.32 -1.42
C LEU A 249 12.55 2.35 -0.29
N ASN A 250 13.50 3.28 -0.26
CA ASN A 250 13.50 4.35 0.74
C ASN A 250 12.32 5.30 0.50
N GLN A 251 11.64 5.66 1.59
CA GLN A 251 10.62 6.71 1.59
C GLN A 251 11.03 7.86 2.51
N GLY A 252 10.58 9.07 2.16
CA GLY A 252 10.84 10.26 2.94
C GLY A 252 10.02 10.37 4.23
N SER A 253 10.40 11.30 5.12
CA SER A 253 9.68 11.52 6.39
C SER A 253 8.48 12.47 6.24
N SER A 254 8.57 13.46 5.35
CA SER A 254 7.50 14.44 5.14
C SER A 254 7.56 15.06 3.73
N THR A 255 6.41 15.46 3.20
CA THR A 255 6.32 16.26 1.97
C THR A 255 6.56 17.75 2.21
N VAL A 256 6.43 18.22 3.46
CA VAL A 256 6.62 19.62 3.85
C VAL A 256 8.06 19.90 4.28
N ASN A 257 8.72 18.89 4.86
CA ASN A 257 10.13 18.95 5.24
C ASN A 257 10.90 17.91 4.42
N PRO A 258 11.71 18.34 3.43
CA PRO A 258 12.49 17.42 2.61
C PRO A 258 13.37 16.50 3.46
N THR A 259 13.43 15.24 3.08
CA THR A 259 14.24 14.22 3.75
C THR A 259 15.72 14.57 3.68
N TRP A 260 16.31 14.95 4.80
CA TRP A 260 17.73 15.30 4.88
C TRP A 260 18.56 14.09 5.37
N TYR A 261 19.05 13.26 4.45
CA TYR A 261 19.80 12.04 4.81
C TYR A 261 21.12 12.31 5.56
N SER A 262 21.79 13.45 5.35
CA SER A 262 23.02 13.81 6.08
C SER A 262 22.79 14.45 7.47
N LYS A 263 21.53 14.67 7.88
CA LYS A 263 21.08 15.22 9.16
C LYS A 263 19.70 14.62 9.46
N PRO A 264 19.64 13.29 9.67
CA PRO A 264 18.38 12.59 9.74
C PRO A 264 17.58 13.00 10.98
N ASP A 265 16.28 13.27 10.79
CA ASP A 265 15.36 13.45 11.91
C ASP A 265 15.14 12.11 12.66
N PRO A 266 14.56 12.12 13.88
CA PRO A 266 14.34 10.90 14.65
C PRO A 266 13.50 9.82 13.94
N LEU A 267 12.58 10.21 13.06
CA LEU A 267 11.75 9.28 12.29
C LEU A 267 12.56 8.64 11.15
N LEU A 268 13.37 9.43 10.45
CA LEU A 268 14.28 8.91 9.42
C LEU A 268 15.33 7.96 10.02
N LEU A 269 15.86 8.28 11.21
CA LEU A 269 16.74 7.37 11.96
C LEU A 269 16.04 6.03 12.28
N ARG A 270 14.74 6.05 12.55
CA ARG A 270 13.93 4.85 12.77
C ARG A 270 13.79 4.04 11.49
N PHE A 271 13.45 4.70 10.38
CA PHE A 271 13.35 4.05 9.07
C PHE A 271 14.67 3.40 8.64
N GLN A 272 15.80 4.08 8.84
CA GLN A 272 17.13 3.54 8.54
C GLN A 272 17.45 2.26 9.32
N ARG A 273 17.07 2.18 10.61
CA ARG A 273 17.25 0.94 11.39
C ARG A 273 16.41 -0.20 10.83
N TRP A 274 15.14 0.07 10.52
CA TRP A 274 14.24 -0.92 9.92
C TRP A 274 14.74 -1.42 8.56
N TRP A 275 15.18 -0.53 7.69
CA TRP A 275 15.78 -0.89 6.40
C TRP A 275 17.02 -1.75 6.57
N ALA A 276 17.94 -1.38 7.48
CA ALA A 276 19.14 -2.16 7.76
C ALA A 276 18.80 -3.55 8.29
N GLN A 277 17.81 -3.66 9.18
CA GLN A 277 17.38 -4.93 9.74
C GLN A 277 16.74 -5.84 8.68
N ALA A 278 15.88 -5.29 7.82
CA ALA A 278 15.28 -6.05 6.72
C ALA A 278 16.31 -6.50 5.69
N LEU A 279 17.29 -5.65 5.37
CA LEU A 279 18.39 -6.01 4.48
C LEU A 279 19.23 -7.15 5.07
N ALA A 280 19.56 -7.11 6.36
CA ALA A 280 20.29 -8.18 7.03
C ALA A 280 19.49 -9.51 7.03
N ALA A 281 18.17 -9.45 7.26
CA ALA A 281 17.29 -10.61 7.18
C ALA A 281 17.24 -11.20 5.75
N ALA A 282 17.16 -10.35 4.72
CA ALA A 282 17.21 -10.79 3.33
C ALA A 282 18.54 -11.47 2.99
N GLN A 283 19.68 -10.85 3.34
CA GLN A 283 21.01 -11.42 3.14
C GLN A 283 21.17 -12.78 3.82
N SER A 284 20.76 -12.89 5.09
CA SER A 284 20.82 -14.17 5.83
C SER A 284 19.88 -15.25 5.29
N SER A 285 18.86 -14.86 4.50
CA SER A 285 17.92 -15.78 3.86
C SER A 285 18.38 -16.24 2.47
N GLY A 286 19.44 -15.64 1.91
CA GLY A 286 20.01 -16.00 0.60
C GLY A 286 19.56 -15.14 -0.57
N PHE A 287 19.14 -13.89 -0.29
CA PHE A 287 19.04 -12.81 -1.29
C PHE A 287 20.42 -12.20 -1.58
#